data_AF-A0A2G5U216-F1
#
_entry.id   AF-A0A2G5U216-F1
#
_cell.length_a   1.000
_cell.length_b   1.000
_cell.length_c   1.000
_cell.angle_alpha   90.00
_cell.angle_beta   90.00
_cell.angle_gamma   90.00
#
_symmetry.space_group_name_H-M   'P 1'
#
loop_
_entity.id
_entity.type
_entity.pdbx_description
1 polymer ?
#
loop_
_entity_poly.entity_id
_entity_poly.type
_entity_poly.pdbx_seq_one_letter_code
_entity_poly.pdbx_strand_id
1 'polypeptide(L)'
;MQICQYPIQRACCIPYVPMIINGTHVCGPLPKTMREPLTSCCPIGGIWSEYSKGYQRINNQWVRTRRCLSEANGCKCTGSETIGNDKCPCPAPSNAASTCPTIPNGRAHTFNNFHIQHDRCTAHINILNHNEGPIYCSSLKLSHKAYPWVAYLIIDEVDGGCTFDYGAACINVNGGNPRAAFTCNTETLNWRYDFTGKDIKAYSQAVYINYIPL
;
A
#
# COMPACT_ATOMS: atom_id res chain seq x y z
N MET A 1 5.83 -0.34 75.49
CA MET A 1 5.03 -0.89 74.36
C MET A 1 4.56 0.27 73.52
N GLN A 2 5.20 0.51 72.37
CA GLN A 2 4.88 1.64 71.51
C GLN A 2 3.78 1.21 70.56
N ILE A 3 2.57 1.74 70.76
CA ILE A 3 1.44 1.54 69.87
C ILE A 3 1.78 2.30 68.57
N CYS A 4 1.89 1.59 67.45
CA CYS A 4 2.03 2.23 66.15
C CYS A 4 0.79 3.09 65.89
N GLN A 5 0.95 4.42 65.94
CA GLN A 5 -0.12 5.32 65.54
C GLN A 5 -0.42 5.10 64.05
N TYR A 6 -1.72 4.94 63.76
CA TYR A 6 -2.26 4.86 62.41
C TYR A 6 -1.68 5.99 61.54
N PRO A 7 -1.14 5.70 60.33
CA PRO A 7 -0.49 6.73 59.54
C PRO A 7 -1.49 7.84 59.17
N ILE A 8 -1.26 9.02 59.73
CA ILE A 8 -2.06 10.25 59.55
C ILE A 8 -1.76 10.90 58.18
N GLN A 9 -0.83 10.34 57.41
CA GLN A 9 -0.34 10.89 56.15
C GLN A 9 -0.73 9.98 54.98
N ARG A 10 -1.15 10.61 53.87
CA ARG A 10 -1.79 10.03 52.67
C ARG A 10 -1.10 8.76 52.14
N ALA A 11 -1.34 7.60 52.74
CA ALA A 11 -0.86 6.31 52.24
C ALA A 11 -1.58 5.88 50.95
N CYS A 12 -2.74 6.48 50.68
CA CYS A 12 -3.58 6.17 49.52
C CYS A 12 -3.81 7.43 48.68
N CYS A 13 -3.77 7.27 47.35
CA CYS A 13 -4.13 8.33 46.40
C CYS A 13 -5.62 8.65 46.54
N ILE A 14 -6.00 9.93 46.57
CA ILE A 14 -7.42 10.35 46.51
C ILE A 14 -8.02 9.78 45.20
N PRO A 15 -9.17 9.09 45.22
CA PRO A 15 -10.21 9.06 46.28
C PRO A 15 -10.10 7.90 47.29
N TYR A 16 -9.02 7.11 47.27
CA TYR A 16 -8.89 5.90 48.09
C TYR A 16 -8.48 6.22 49.54
N VAL A 17 -9.02 5.44 50.48
CA VAL A 17 -8.74 5.50 51.91
C VAL A 17 -8.06 4.21 52.39
N PRO A 18 -7.16 4.27 53.38
CA PRO A 18 -6.53 3.05 53.92
C PRO A 18 -7.56 2.19 54.68
N MET A 19 -7.49 0.88 54.49
CA MET A 19 -8.33 -0.14 55.12
C MET A 19 -7.49 -1.37 55.49
N ILE A 20 -7.97 -2.23 56.40
CA ILE A 20 -7.30 -3.49 56.76
C ILE A 20 -8.17 -4.67 56.30
N ILE A 21 -7.59 -5.56 55.49
CA ILE A 21 -8.24 -6.79 55.01
C ILE A 21 -7.30 -7.96 55.27
N ASN A 22 -7.77 -9.00 55.97
CA ASN A 22 -6.97 -10.16 56.37
C ASN A 22 -5.62 -9.78 57.03
N GLY A 23 -5.63 -8.78 57.91
CA GLY A 23 -4.43 -8.30 58.61
C GLY A 23 -3.44 -7.50 57.74
N THR A 24 -3.78 -7.23 56.47
CA THR A 24 -2.93 -6.47 55.52
C THR A 24 -3.52 -5.08 55.31
N HIS A 25 -2.67 -4.05 55.27
CA HIS A 25 -3.07 -2.68 54.96
C HIS A 25 -3.25 -2.51 53.43
N VAL A 26 -4.43 -2.05 53.00
CA VAL A 26 -4.82 -1.91 51.58
C VAL A 26 -5.54 -0.57 51.36
N CYS A 27 -5.45 0.02 50.17
CA CYS A 27 -6.24 1.20 49.81
C CYS A 27 -7.60 0.79 49.20
N GLY A 28 -8.71 1.29 49.75
CA GLY A 28 -10.09 1.02 49.30
C GLY A 28 -10.88 2.30 48.97
N PRO A 29 -12.11 2.20 48.44
CA PRO A 29 -12.90 0.99 48.31
C PRO A 29 -12.37 0.06 47.21
N LEU A 30 -12.09 -1.19 47.58
CA LEU A 30 -11.82 -2.22 46.57
C LEU A 30 -13.12 -2.45 45.78
N PRO A 31 -13.07 -2.49 44.45
CA PRO A 31 -14.22 -2.87 43.64
C PRO A 31 -14.80 -4.20 44.13
N LYS A 32 -16.12 -4.26 44.38
CA LYS A 32 -16.81 -5.50 44.75
C LYS A 32 -16.69 -6.60 43.67
N THR A 33 -16.15 -6.26 42.51
CA THR A 33 -15.88 -7.14 41.37
C THR A 33 -14.54 -7.87 41.46
N MET A 34 -13.68 -7.60 42.44
CA MET A 34 -12.42 -8.38 42.61
C MET A 34 -12.63 -9.79 43.19
N ARG A 35 -13.88 -10.21 43.39
CA ARG A 35 -14.27 -11.61 43.66
C ARG A 35 -14.67 -12.39 42.41
N GLU A 36 -14.35 -11.87 41.21
CA GLU A 36 -14.27 -12.75 40.05
C GLU A 36 -12.99 -13.58 40.14
N PRO A 37 -13.04 -14.90 39.80
CA PRO A 37 -11.89 -15.78 39.91
C PRO A 37 -10.75 -15.16 39.11
N LEU A 38 -9.58 -15.01 39.75
CA LEU A 38 -8.30 -14.64 39.13
C LEU A 38 -8.49 -13.98 37.77
N THR A 39 -8.61 -12.65 37.78
CA THR A 39 -8.23 -11.77 36.69
C THR A 39 -7.32 -12.52 35.73
N SER A 40 -7.90 -13.02 34.64
CA SER A 40 -7.11 -13.39 33.49
C SER A 40 -6.43 -12.08 33.11
N CYS A 41 -5.14 -11.92 33.41
CA CYS A 41 -4.34 -10.76 32.99
C CYS A 41 -4.27 -10.62 31.45
N CYS A 42 -5.06 -11.42 30.74
CA CYS A 42 -5.23 -11.37 29.33
C CYS A 42 -5.99 -10.12 28.92
N PRO A 43 -5.42 -9.31 28.01
CA PRO A 43 -6.21 -8.31 27.33
C PRO A 43 -7.37 -8.99 26.61
N ILE A 44 -8.53 -8.33 26.61
CA ILE A 44 -9.73 -8.82 25.94
C ILE A 44 -9.40 -9.03 24.45
N GLY A 45 -9.52 -10.27 23.97
CA GLY A 45 -9.23 -10.63 22.59
C GLY A 45 -7.74 -10.82 22.25
N GLY A 46 -6.85 -10.79 23.25
CA GLY A 46 -5.41 -11.04 23.10
C GLY A 46 -4.63 -9.91 22.44
N ILE A 47 -3.32 -10.10 22.28
CA ILE A 47 -2.42 -9.17 21.57
C ILE A 47 -1.96 -9.82 20.28
N TRP A 48 -2.31 -9.22 19.15
CA TRP A 48 -1.84 -9.64 17.83
C TRP A 48 -0.49 -8.99 17.49
N SER A 49 0.33 -9.68 16.70
CA SER A 49 1.40 -9.02 15.95
C SER A 49 0.82 -8.20 14.81
N GLU A 50 1.66 -7.33 14.24
CA GLU A 50 1.43 -6.84 12.90
C GLU A 50 1.33 -8.00 11.90
N TYR A 51 0.61 -7.77 10.80
CA TYR A 51 0.63 -8.71 9.68
C TYR A 51 2.03 -8.77 9.06
N SER A 52 2.32 -9.91 8.41
CA SER A 52 3.52 -10.13 7.62
C SER A 52 3.70 -9.00 6.62
N LYS A 53 4.96 -8.64 6.37
CA LYS A 53 5.28 -7.70 5.30
C LYS A 53 4.87 -8.33 3.98
N GLY A 54 3.98 -7.63 3.30
CA GLY A 54 3.41 -7.99 2.03
C GLY A 54 2.50 -9.20 2.01
N TYR A 55 1.91 -9.40 0.84
CA TYR A 55 1.02 -10.52 0.52
C TYR A 55 1.79 -11.61 -0.23
N GLN A 56 1.46 -12.85 0.10
CA GLN A 56 1.95 -14.06 -0.56
C GLN A 56 0.78 -14.79 -1.22
N ARG A 57 1.04 -15.49 -2.32
CA ARG A 57 0.01 -16.26 -3.00
C ARG A 57 -0.06 -17.68 -2.45
N ILE A 58 -1.13 -17.99 -1.72
CA ILE A 58 -1.39 -19.29 -1.11
C ILE A 58 -2.79 -19.74 -1.54
N ASN A 59 -2.92 -20.96 -2.07
CA ASN A 59 -4.20 -21.53 -2.52
C ASN A 59 -5.01 -20.57 -3.42
N ASN A 60 -4.35 -19.98 -4.42
CA ASN A 60 -4.89 -18.98 -5.35
C ASN A 60 -5.35 -17.65 -4.73
N GLN A 61 -5.09 -17.40 -3.44
CA GLN A 61 -5.40 -16.15 -2.76
C GLN A 61 -4.14 -15.40 -2.38
N TRP A 62 -4.21 -14.07 -2.43
CA TRP A 62 -3.19 -13.18 -1.88
C TRP A 62 -3.48 -12.98 -0.41
N VAL A 63 -2.61 -13.50 0.45
CA VAL A 63 -2.79 -13.52 1.90
C VAL A 63 -1.59 -12.93 2.63
N ARG A 64 -1.85 -12.34 3.79
CA ARG A 64 -0.84 -11.97 4.79
C ARG A 64 -1.25 -12.52 6.14
N THR A 65 -0.28 -12.88 6.97
CA THR A 65 -0.51 -13.60 8.23
C THR A 65 -0.03 -12.79 9.43
N ARG A 66 -0.63 -12.99 10.59
CA ARG A 66 -0.21 -12.42 11.89
C ARG A 66 -0.23 -13.52 12.93
N ARG A 67 0.50 -13.33 14.03
CA ARG A 67 0.57 -14.29 15.14
C ARG A 67 -0.02 -13.71 16.42
N CYS A 68 -0.62 -14.56 17.26
CA CYS A 68 -1.05 -14.16 18.59
C CYS A 68 0.17 -14.07 19.52
N LEU A 69 0.55 -12.87 19.93
CA LEU A 69 1.69 -12.64 20.82
C LEU A 69 1.37 -13.01 22.27
N SER A 70 0.11 -12.87 22.68
CA SER A 70 -0.32 -13.15 24.05
C SER A 70 -0.55 -14.64 24.33
N GLU A 71 -0.53 -15.50 23.30
CA GLU A 71 -0.78 -16.93 23.45
C GLU A 71 0.33 -17.63 24.27
N ALA A 72 1.56 -17.15 24.17
CA ALA A 72 2.68 -17.62 25.01
C ALA A 72 2.42 -17.43 26.52
N ASN A 73 1.53 -16.51 26.89
CA ASN A 73 1.12 -16.23 28.25
C ASN A 73 -0.25 -16.85 28.61
N GLY A 74 -0.76 -17.77 27.77
CA GLY A 74 -2.06 -18.42 27.97
C GLY A 74 -3.25 -17.56 27.53
N CYS A 75 -3.02 -16.42 26.88
CA CYS A 75 -4.05 -15.49 26.46
C CYS A 75 -4.34 -15.63 24.97
N LYS A 76 -5.43 -16.35 24.64
CA LYS A 76 -5.84 -16.58 23.26
C LYS A 76 -6.33 -15.29 22.59
N CYS A 77 -5.99 -15.13 21.32
CA CYS A 77 -6.49 -14.03 20.52
C CYS A 77 -7.83 -14.37 19.87
N THR A 78 -8.65 -13.35 19.65
CA THR A 78 -9.92 -13.47 18.90
C THR A 78 -9.76 -12.91 17.50
N GLY A 79 -10.18 -13.68 16.49
CA GLY A 79 -10.13 -13.30 15.07
C GLY A 79 -9.19 -14.18 14.23
N SER A 80 -9.13 -13.90 12.93
CA SER A 80 -8.31 -14.69 11.99
C SER A 80 -6.82 -14.31 12.08
N GLU A 81 -5.96 -15.32 11.96
CA GLU A 81 -4.51 -15.18 11.77
C GLU A 81 -4.17 -14.73 10.34
N THR A 82 -5.06 -14.97 9.39
CA THR A 82 -4.84 -14.71 7.96
C THR A 82 -5.90 -13.76 7.42
N ILE A 83 -5.47 -12.80 6.60
CA ILE A 83 -6.37 -11.95 5.80
C ILE A 83 -5.93 -11.97 4.34
N GLY A 84 -6.88 -11.95 3.43
CA GLY A 84 -6.59 -11.95 2.00
C GLY A 84 -7.83 -12.00 1.12
N ASN A 85 -7.60 -11.99 -0.19
CA ASN A 85 -8.64 -12.20 -1.21
C ASN A 85 -8.04 -12.90 -2.44
N ASP A 86 -8.87 -13.16 -3.45
CA ASP A 86 -8.49 -13.74 -4.75
C ASP A 86 -7.82 -12.73 -5.71
N LYS A 87 -7.92 -11.43 -5.42
CA LYS A 87 -7.41 -10.33 -6.25
C LYS A 87 -6.02 -9.87 -5.82
N CYS A 88 -5.27 -9.31 -6.76
CA CYS A 88 -4.01 -8.64 -6.41
C CYS A 88 -4.31 -7.47 -5.42
N PRO A 89 -3.53 -7.31 -4.34
CA PRO A 89 -3.80 -6.32 -3.30
C PRO A 89 -3.41 -4.89 -3.69
N CYS A 90 -2.59 -4.69 -4.73
CA CYS A 90 -2.25 -3.34 -5.20
C CYS A 90 -3.49 -2.65 -5.81
N PRO A 91 -3.85 -1.42 -5.35
CA PRO A 91 -4.92 -0.64 -5.94
C PRO A 91 -4.54 -0.18 -7.36
N ALA A 92 -5.54 0.12 -8.19
CA ALA A 92 -5.26 0.73 -9.49
C ALA A 92 -4.56 2.10 -9.27
N PRO A 93 -3.47 2.40 -10.00
CA PRO A 93 -2.77 3.67 -9.87
C PRO A 93 -3.65 4.83 -10.33
N SER A 94 -3.46 6.00 -9.71
CA SER A 94 -4.23 7.20 -10.04
C SER A 94 -3.78 7.81 -11.38
N ASN A 95 -4.54 8.80 -11.87
CA ASN A 95 -4.22 9.50 -13.11
C ASN A 95 -3.13 10.56 -12.86
N ALA A 96 -1.99 10.45 -13.54
CA ALA A 96 -0.87 11.39 -13.39
C ALA A 96 -1.09 12.75 -14.08
N ALA A 97 -2.14 12.94 -14.88
CA ALA A 97 -2.35 14.14 -15.68
C ALA A 97 -2.46 15.42 -14.83
N SER A 98 -3.07 15.32 -13.64
CA SER A 98 -3.17 16.43 -12.70
C SER A 98 -1.91 16.62 -11.85
N THR A 99 -1.22 15.53 -11.53
CA THR A 99 -0.03 15.55 -10.64
C THR A 99 1.23 15.95 -11.40
N CYS A 100 1.29 15.63 -12.70
CA CYS A 100 2.42 15.90 -13.59
C CYS A 100 2.03 16.79 -14.77
N PRO A 101 1.66 18.06 -14.55
CA PRO A 101 1.19 18.96 -15.60
C PRO A 101 2.32 19.48 -16.52
N THR A 102 3.58 19.37 -16.09
CA THR A 102 4.75 20.01 -16.73
C THR A 102 5.55 19.09 -17.66
N ILE A 103 5.08 17.87 -17.93
CA ILE A 103 5.77 16.96 -18.86
C ILE A 103 5.64 17.52 -20.30
N PRO A 104 6.70 17.50 -21.12
CA PRO A 104 6.83 18.38 -22.28
C PRO A 104 5.65 18.28 -23.27
N ASN A 105 4.91 19.38 -23.45
CA ASN A 105 3.99 19.67 -24.56
C ASN A 105 3.03 18.54 -25.01
N GLY A 106 2.78 17.52 -24.19
CA GLY A 106 1.85 16.46 -24.53
C GLY A 106 0.55 16.58 -23.78
N ARG A 107 -0.53 16.33 -24.51
CA ARG A 107 -1.87 16.30 -23.94
C ARG A 107 -2.09 14.91 -23.38
N ALA A 108 -2.21 14.82 -22.07
CA ALA A 108 -2.62 13.59 -21.41
C ALA A 108 -4.02 13.20 -21.88
N HIS A 109 -4.19 11.93 -22.25
CA HIS A 109 -5.46 11.40 -22.71
C HIS A 109 -5.55 9.95 -22.25
N THR A 110 -6.73 9.53 -21.81
CA THR A 110 -6.97 8.12 -21.49
C THR A 110 -7.17 7.38 -22.80
N PHE A 111 -6.17 6.62 -23.24
CA PHE A 111 -6.25 5.82 -24.46
C PHE A 111 -6.54 4.35 -24.17
N ASN A 112 -5.93 3.81 -23.11
CA ASN A 112 -6.05 2.41 -22.73
C ASN A 112 -6.14 2.27 -21.21
N ASN A 113 -6.84 1.22 -20.78
CA ASN A 113 -7.03 0.93 -19.36
C ASN A 113 -5.82 0.18 -18.77
N PHE A 114 -5.68 0.29 -17.45
CA PHE A 114 -4.72 -0.50 -16.68
C PHE A 114 -5.27 -1.92 -16.49
N HIS A 115 -4.70 -2.90 -17.19
CA HIS A 115 -5.17 -4.29 -17.13
C HIS A 115 -4.40 -5.09 -16.08
N ILE A 116 -5.05 -5.35 -14.94
CA ILE A 116 -4.48 -6.11 -13.84
C ILE A 116 -4.72 -7.61 -14.04
N GLN A 117 -3.64 -8.40 -14.03
CA GLN A 117 -3.65 -9.85 -13.94
C GLN A 117 -3.54 -10.26 -12.48
N HIS A 118 -4.69 -10.48 -11.85
CA HIS A 118 -4.77 -10.74 -10.41
C HIS A 118 -4.06 -12.01 -9.95
N ASP A 119 -3.94 -13.01 -10.83
CA ASP A 119 -3.24 -14.26 -10.53
C ASP A 119 -1.72 -14.05 -10.39
N ARG A 120 -1.12 -13.23 -11.25
CA ARG A 120 0.32 -12.97 -11.24
C ARG A 120 0.71 -11.71 -10.47
N CYS A 121 -0.27 -10.91 -10.05
CA CYS A 121 -0.03 -9.57 -9.54
C CYS A 121 0.81 -8.70 -10.49
N THR A 122 0.61 -8.92 -11.78
CA THR A 122 1.19 -8.10 -12.84
C THR A 122 0.10 -7.27 -13.47
N ALA A 123 0.46 -6.20 -14.14
CA ALA A 123 -0.44 -5.39 -14.93
C ALA A 123 0.23 -4.91 -16.20
N HIS A 124 -0.58 -4.51 -17.17
CA HIS A 124 -0.07 -3.90 -18.39
C HIS A 124 -1.01 -2.83 -18.92
N ILE A 125 -0.44 -1.91 -19.69
CA ILE A 125 -1.16 -0.93 -20.48
C ILE A 125 -0.69 -1.09 -21.92
N ASN A 126 -1.64 -1.14 -22.87
CA ASN A 126 -1.30 -1.04 -24.28
C ASN A 126 -0.94 0.42 -24.59
N ILE A 127 0.23 0.65 -25.16
CA ILE A 127 0.63 1.98 -25.59
C ILE A 127 -0.03 2.28 -26.93
N LEU A 128 -0.67 3.44 -27.06
CA LEU A 128 -1.17 3.92 -28.35
C LEU A 128 0.02 4.10 -29.30
N ASN A 129 0.22 3.14 -30.19
CA ASN A 129 1.31 3.18 -31.15
C ASN A 129 0.86 2.47 -32.44
N HIS A 130 0.73 3.23 -33.52
CA HIS A 130 0.37 2.70 -34.83
C HIS A 130 0.83 3.63 -35.97
N ASN A 131 1.01 3.02 -37.14
CA ASN A 131 1.50 3.67 -38.36
C ASN A 131 0.41 3.92 -39.42
N GLU A 132 -0.87 3.63 -39.11
CA GLU A 132 -2.02 3.81 -40.00
C GLU A 132 -2.97 4.91 -39.49
N GLY A 133 -3.47 5.79 -40.35
CA GLY A 133 -4.29 6.94 -39.89
C GLY A 133 -3.44 8.02 -39.21
N PRO A 134 -3.95 8.89 -38.30
CA PRO A 134 -3.06 9.78 -37.56
C PRO A 134 -1.95 8.95 -36.91
N ILE A 135 -0.71 9.19 -37.32
CA ILE A 135 0.44 8.33 -36.96
C ILE A 135 0.86 8.66 -35.54
N TYR A 136 0.59 7.76 -34.60
CA TYR A 136 1.07 7.85 -33.21
C TYR A 136 2.30 6.98 -33.05
N CYS A 137 3.46 7.61 -33.02
CA CYS A 137 4.74 6.91 -32.99
C CYS A 137 5.60 7.34 -31.82
N SER A 138 6.02 6.38 -31.00
CA SER A 138 6.98 6.63 -29.93
C SER A 138 8.42 6.55 -30.48
N SER A 139 9.27 7.54 -30.12
CA SER A 139 10.65 7.80 -30.59
C SER A 139 10.83 8.68 -31.84
N LEU A 140 11.52 9.82 -31.63
CA LEU A 140 12.16 10.67 -32.66
C LEU A 140 13.63 10.26 -32.94
N LYS A 141 14.21 9.36 -32.14
CA LYS A 141 15.68 9.29 -31.95
C LYS A 141 16.47 8.50 -33.00
N LEU A 142 15.85 7.51 -33.68
CA LEU A 142 16.61 6.57 -34.50
C LEU A 142 16.48 6.78 -36.00
N SER A 143 15.42 7.43 -36.47
CA SER A 143 15.10 7.53 -37.90
C SER A 143 15.13 8.95 -38.44
N HIS A 144 15.45 9.97 -37.63
CA HIS A 144 15.38 11.40 -38.01
C HIS A 144 14.04 11.82 -38.63
N LYS A 145 13.00 10.99 -38.47
CA LYS A 145 11.64 11.28 -38.93
C LYS A 145 10.91 12.00 -37.82
N ALA A 146 10.50 13.23 -38.09
CA ALA A 146 9.56 13.94 -37.24
C ALA A 146 8.17 13.31 -37.40
N TYR A 147 7.67 12.66 -36.35
CA TYR A 147 6.29 12.19 -36.31
C TYR A 147 5.39 13.30 -35.76
N PRO A 148 4.23 13.56 -36.40
CA PRO A 148 3.31 14.59 -35.94
C PRO A 148 2.71 14.28 -34.57
N TRP A 149 2.50 13.00 -34.25
CA TRP A 149 1.96 12.55 -32.97
C TRP A 149 2.90 11.54 -32.32
N VAL A 150 3.38 11.85 -31.11
CA VAL A 150 4.31 10.99 -30.35
C VAL A 150 3.66 10.55 -29.06
N ALA A 151 3.35 9.26 -28.94
CA ALA A 151 2.80 8.69 -27.73
C ALA A 151 3.87 8.39 -26.68
N TYR A 152 3.54 8.61 -25.42
CA TYR A 152 4.39 8.30 -24.27
C TYR A 152 3.54 8.13 -23.00
N LEU A 153 4.18 7.60 -21.96
CA LEU A 153 3.65 7.51 -20.61
C LEU A 153 4.20 8.65 -19.77
N ILE A 154 3.30 9.33 -19.06
CA ILE A 154 3.59 10.20 -17.92
C ILE A 154 3.51 9.31 -16.68
N ILE A 155 4.54 9.35 -15.85
CA ILE A 155 4.64 8.54 -14.64
C ILE A 155 4.99 9.46 -13.47
N ASP A 156 4.26 9.34 -12.38
CA ASP A 156 4.64 9.92 -11.09
C ASP A 156 5.29 8.83 -10.23
N GLU A 157 6.61 8.88 -10.11
CA GLU A 157 7.38 7.90 -9.33
C GLU A 157 7.22 8.17 -7.82
N VAL A 158 7.23 7.10 -7.03
CA VAL A 158 7.21 7.22 -5.56
C VAL A 158 8.42 8.03 -5.09
N ASP A 159 9.61 7.66 -5.59
CA ASP A 159 10.91 8.24 -5.27
C ASP A 159 11.61 8.75 -6.55
N GLY A 160 11.08 9.82 -7.13
CA GLY A 160 11.63 10.40 -8.36
C GLY A 160 10.79 11.53 -8.98
N GLY A 161 9.52 11.62 -8.58
CA GLY A 161 8.59 12.61 -9.11
C GLY A 161 8.18 12.31 -10.55
N CYS A 162 7.79 13.37 -11.26
CA CYS A 162 7.25 13.25 -12.61
C CYS A 162 8.32 12.94 -13.65
N THR A 163 8.13 11.85 -14.39
CA THR A 163 8.98 11.41 -15.49
C THR A 163 8.13 10.94 -16.67
N PHE A 164 8.78 10.67 -17.80
CA PHE A 164 8.11 10.10 -18.96
C PHE A 164 8.93 9.00 -19.62
N ASP A 165 8.21 8.08 -20.25
CA ASP A 165 8.79 7.01 -21.05
C ASP A 165 8.01 6.83 -22.35
N TYR A 166 8.70 6.64 -23.45
CA TYR A 166 8.11 6.34 -24.74
C TYR A 166 7.45 4.95 -24.79
N GLY A 167 7.84 4.03 -23.89
CA GLY A 167 7.23 2.71 -23.71
C GLY A 167 7.43 1.72 -24.85
N ALA A 168 7.74 2.20 -26.06
CA ALA A 168 8.12 1.42 -27.25
C ALA A 168 8.73 2.31 -28.34
N ALA A 169 9.13 1.74 -29.47
CA ALA A 169 9.54 2.48 -30.66
C ALA A 169 8.73 2.09 -31.90
N CYS A 170 8.45 3.05 -32.78
CA CYS A 170 7.65 2.82 -34.00
C CYS A 170 8.30 1.92 -35.06
N ILE A 171 9.58 1.58 -34.92
CA ILE A 171 10.32 0.77 -35.90
C ILE A 171 10.00 -0.73 -35.73
N ASN A 172 9.43 -1.11 -34.59
CA ASN A 172 9.21 -2.51 -34.19
C ASN A 172 7.71 -2.92 -34.16
N VAL A 173 6.80 -2.14 -34.77
CA VAL A 173 5.34 -2.41 -34.74
C VAL A 173 4.87 -3.40 -35.80
N ASN A 174 5.74 -4.26 -36.33
CA ASN A 174 5.34 -5.38 -37.20
C ASN A 174 4.50 -6.40 -36.41
N GLY A 175 3.22 -6.09 -36.19
CA GLY A 175 2.20 -6.98 -35.63
C GLY A 175 2.06 -7.00 -34.09
N GLY A 176 2.75 -6.14 -33.34
CA GLY A 176 2.67 -6.11 -31.87
C GLY A 176 2.13 -4.80 -31.32
N ASN A 177 1.12 -4.86 -30.44
CA ASN A 177 0.73 -3.72 -29.60
C ASN A 177 1.77 -3.57 -28.48
N PRO A 178 2.61 -2.51 -28.46
CA PRO A 178 3.59 -2.35 -27.40
C PRO A 178 2.91 -2.19 -26.04
N ARG A 179 3.52 -2.80 -25.02
CA ARG A 179 2.97 -2.83 -23.66
C ARG A 179 3.96 -2.27 -22.67
N ALA A 180 3.47 -1.34 -21.85
CA ALA A 180 4.10 -1.04 -20.57
C ALA A 180 3.66 -2.07 -19.56
N ALA A 181 4.61 -2.70 -18.87
CA ALA A 181 4.39 -3.77 -17.92
C ALA A 181 4.70 -3.28 -16.50
N PHE A 182 3.93 -3.80 -15.54
CA PHE A 182 4.03 -3.43 -14.14
C PHE A 182 3.91 -4.67 -13.26
N THR A 183 4.63 -4.66 -12.13
CA THR A 183 4.57 -5.69 -11.11
C THR A 183 4.16 -5.08 -9.78
N CYS A 184 3.17 -5.65 -9.09
CA CYS A 184 2.76 -5.17 -7.77
C CYS A 184 3.84 -5.48 -6.73
N ASN A 185 4.33 -4.46 -6.04
CA ASN A 185 5.11 -4.63 -4.83
C ASN A 185 4.12 -4.95 -3.69
N THR A 186 4.05 -6.22 -3.30
CA THR A 186 3.03 -6.66 -2.33
C THR A 186 3.27 -6.11 -0.93
N GLU A 187 4.48 -5.62 -0.62
CA GLU A 187 4.81 -4.99 0.67
C GLU A 187 4.36 -3.52 0.74
N THR A 188 4.69 -2.72 -0.27
CA THR A 188 4.37 -1.29 -0.31
C THR A 188 3.01 -1.00 -0.92
N LEU A 189 2.42 -1.98 -1.60
CA LEU A 189 1.18 -1.88 -2.39
C LEU A 189 1.28 -0.89 -3.56
N ASN A 190 2.50 -0.56 -3.99
CA ASN A 190 2.73 0.24 -5.19
C ASN A 190 2.96 -0.64 -6.42
N TRP A 191 2.59 -0.14 -7.59
CA TRP A 191 2.99 -0.77 -8.85
C TRP A 191 4.41 -0.39 -9.18
N ARG A 192 5.25 -1.36 -9.51
CA ARG A 192 6.59 -1.17 -10.05
C ARG A 192 6.51 -1.16 -11.56
N TYR A 193 7.06 -0.13 -12.20
CA TYR A 193 7.19 -0.10 -13.65
C TYR A 193 8.38 -0.98 -14.06
N ASP A 194 8.11 -2.06 -14.81
CA ASP A 194 9.10 -3.14 -15.02
C ASP A 194 10.32 -2.69 -15.83
N PHE A 195 10.19 -1.62 -16.63
CA PHE A 195 11.28 -1.11 -17.46
C PHE A 195 12.31 -0.28 -16.67
N THR A 196 11.86 0.45 -15.64
CA THR A 196 12.76 1.26 -14.80
C THR A 196 13.04 0.63 -13.44
N GLY A 197 12.23 -0.35 -13.04
CA GLY A 197 12.28 -0.97 -11.72
C GLY A 197 11.80 -0.07 -10.57
N LYS A 198 11.17 1.07 -10.88
CA LYS A 198 10.73 2.04 -9.87
C LYS A 198 9.25 1.93 -9.56
N ASP A 199 8.89 2.16 -8.30
CA ASP A 199 7.51 2.18 -7.84
C ASP A 199 6.83 3.49 -8.27
N ILE A 200 5.56 3.40 -8.64
CA ILE A 200 4.76 4.52 -9.17
C ILE A 200 3.54 4.80 -8.29
N LYS A 201 3.17 6.07 -8.19
CA LYS A 201 1.93 6.55 -7.56
C LYS A 201 0.80 6.67 -8.56
N ALA A 202 1.13 7.22 -9.74
CA ALA A 202 0.17 7.56 -10.78
C ALA A 202 0.78 7.35 -12.17
N TYR A 203 -0.09 7.17 -13.16
CA TYR A 203 0.32 7.17 -14.57
C TYR A 203 -0.73 7.86 -15.45
N SER A 204 -0.31 8.29 -16.63
CA SER A 204 -1.20 8.66 -17.73
C SER A 204 -0.53 8.33 -19.05
N GLN A 205 -1.33 8.06 -20.08
CA GLN A 205 -0.81 8.08 -21.44
C GLN A 205 -1.01 9.49 -22.01
N ALA A 206 -0.07 9.95 -22.82
CA ALA A 206 -0.10 11.29 -23.41
C ALA A 206 0.43 11.25 -24.83
N VAL A 207 0.02 12.24 -25.61
CA VAL A 207 0.53 12.44 -26.97
C VAL A 207 1.08 13.86 -27.11
N TYR A 208 2.32 13.93 -27.57
CA TYR A 208 2.97 15.16 -28.01
C TYR A 208 2.64 15.44 -29.47
N ILE A 209 2.30 16.70 -29.78
CA ILE A 209 2.02 17.18 -31.14
C ILE A 209 3.23 18.00 -31.62
N ASN A 210 3.93 17.52 -32.63
CA ASN A 210 4.89 18.34 -33.36
C ASN A 210 4.10 19.30 -34.25
N TYR A 211 3.99 20.58 -33.86
CA TYR A 211 3.57 21.62 -34.81
C TYR A 211 4.68 21.75 -35.87
N ILE A 212 4.41 21.27 -37.09
CA ILE A 212 5.15 21.72 -38.26
C ILE A 212 4.54 23.09 -38.60
N PRO A 213 5.27 24.21 -38.50
CA PRO A 213 4.78 25.45 -39.07
C PRO A 213 4.67 25.25 -40.58
N LEU A 214 3.46 25.42 -41.11
CA LEU A 214 3.18 25.49 -42.54
C LEU A 214 3.88 26.71 -43.15
#